data_AF-A0A843UYB1-F1
#
_entry.id   AF-A0A843UYB1-F1
#
_cell.length_a   1.000
_cell.length_b   1.000
_cell.length_c   1.000
_cell.angle_alpha   90.00
_cell.angle_beta   90.00
_cell.angle_gamma   90.00
#
_symmetry.space_group_name_H-M   'P 1'
#
loop_
_entity.id
_entity.type
_entity.pdbx_description
1 polymer ?
#
loop_
_entity_poly.entity_id
_entity_poly.type
_entity_poly.pdbx_seq_one_letter_code
_entity_poly.pdbx_strand_id
1 'polypeptide(L)'
;VQFLKEGFLQILGLDTTEWPIIMPSPCPQQGAGDDCALFVCKYMECLANKNVIGLPFSQADMDLMRGKLASAIIQEVNGEKENRSNGEAAVETIVSLSDEA
;
A
#
# COMPACT_ATOMS: atom_id res chain seq x y z
N VAL A 1 -18.51 8.72 -8.92
CA VAL A 1 -18.59 7.25 -8.73
C VAL A 1 -19.78 6.66 -9.47
N GLN A 2 -21.01 7.16 -9.24
CA GLN A 2 -22.21 6.73 -9.98
C GLN A 2 -22.04 6.79 -11.52
N PHE A 3 -21.50 7.90 -12.03
CA PHE A 3 -21.24 8.10 -13.47
C PHE A 3 -20.28 7.05 -14.09
N LEU A 4 -19.28 6.59 -13.33
CA LEU A 4 -18.34 5.56 -13.79
C LEU A 4 -19.02 4.20 -13.90
N LYS A 5 -19.88 3.89 -12.93
CA LYS A 5 -20.66 2.65 -12.88
C LYS A 5 -21.73 2.60 -13.97
N GLU A 6 -22.58 3.61 -14.04
CA GLU A 6 -23.75 3.66 -14.93
C GLU A 6 -23.40 4.06 -16.37
N GLY A 7 -22.33 4.84 -16.56
CA GLY A 7 -21.88 5.25 -17.88
C GLY A 7 -20.86 4.28 -18.46
N PHE A 8 -19.64 4.31 -17.94
CA PHE A 8 -18.50 3.68 -18.60
C PHE A 8 -18.54 2.15 -18.57
N LEU A 9 -18.78 1.55 -17.41
CA LEU A 9 -18.71 0.09 -17.26
C LEU A 9 -19.88 -0.64 -17.95
N GLN A 10 -21.09 -0.07 -17.91
CA GLN A 10 -22.24 -0.62 -18.63
C GLN A 10 -22.08 -0.52 -20.15
N ILE A 11 -21.49 0.55 -20.68
CA ILE A 11 -21.16 0.67 -22.11
C ILE A 11 -20.20 -0.43 -22.56
N LEU A 12 -19.28 -0.87 -21.68
CA LEU A 12 -18.37 -1.98 -21.95
C LEU A 12 -19.02 -3.36 -21.79
N GLY A 13 -20.33 -3.45 -21.53
CA GLY A 13 -21.07 -4.69 -21.38
C GLY A 13 -20.87 -5.38 -20.03
N LEU A 14 -20.31 -4.69 -19.03
CA LEU A 14 -20.21 -5.21 -17.67
C LEU A 14 -21.54 -4.97 -16.93
N ASP A 15 -22.17 -6.06 -16.49
CA ASP A 15 -23.29 -5.97 -15.56
C ASP A 15 -22.78 -5.55 -14.19
N THR A 16 -23.13 -4.31 -13.80
CA THR A 16 -22.77 -3.72 -12.52
C THR A 16 -23.98 -3.58 -11.61
N THR A 17 -25.15 -4.10 -11.98
CA THR A 17 -26.42 -3.91 -11.26
C THR A 17 -26.27 -4.23 -9.78
N GLU A 18 -25.57 -5.33 -9.46
CA GLU A 18 -25.38 -5.80 -8.09
C GLU A 18 -24.19 -5.15 -7.34
N TRP A 19 -23.40 -4.29 -7.97
CA TRP A 19 -22.20 -3.72 -7.32
C TRP A 19 -22.58 -2.57 -6.38
N PRO A 20 -22.51 -2.73 -5.05
CA PRO A 20 -22.90 -1.66 -4.15
C PRO A 20 -21.84 -0.55 -4.18
N ILE A 21 -22.29 0.70 -4.14
CA ILE A 21 -21.41 1.84 -3.88
C ILE A 21 -21.52 2.13 -2.39
N ILE A 22 -20.50 1.73 -1.64
CA ILE A 22 -20.46 1.92 -0.19
C ILE A 22 -19.57 3.11 0.13
N MET A 23 -20.17 4.15 0.70
CA MET A 23 -19.44 5.26 1.31
C MET A 23 -19.37 5.00 2.81
N PRO A 24 -18.19 4.72 3.39
CA PRO A 24 -18.07 4.49 4.81
C PRO A 24 -18.48 5.74 5.59
N SER A 25 -19.22 5.56 6.70
CA SER A 25 -19.65 6.63 7.60
C SER A 25 -19.57 6.14 9.05
N PRO A 26 -18.92 6.88 9.97
CA PRO A 26 -18.18 8.12 9.74
C PRO A 26 -16.89 7.91 8.93
N CYS A 27 -16.52 8.91 8.15
CA CYS A 27 -15.37 8.93 7.26
C CYS A 27 -14.34 9.94 7.80
N PRO A 28 -13.17 9.50 8.30
CA PRO A 28 -12.13 10.41 8.77
C PRO A 28 -11.79 11.44 7.70
N GLN A 29 -11.84 12.72 8.10
CA GLN A 29 -11.52 13.85 7.22
C GLN A 29 -10.08 14.28 7.42
N GLN A 30 -9.40 14.51 6.31
CA GLN A 30 -8.07 15.08 6.28
C GLN A 30 -8.15 16.58 6.64
N GLY A 31 -7.30 17.00 7.57
CA GLY A 31 -7.18 18.40 8.00
C GLY A 31 -6.04 19.15 7.32
N ALA A 32 -4.96 18.46 6.93
CA ALA A 32 -3.78 19.05 6.28
C ALA A 32 -3.58 18.45 4.89
N GLY A 33 -3.40 19.27 3.84
CA GLY A 33 -3.45 18.83 2.43
C GLY A 33 -2.37 17.83 1.98
N ASP A 34 -1.26 17.74 2.70
CA ASP A 34 -0.14 16.83 2.47
C ASP A 34 -0.40 15.40 2.96
N ASP A 35 -1.44 15.18 3.78
CA ASP A 35 -1.75 13.87 4.37
C ASP A 35 -2.63 12.96 3.51
N CYS A 36 -2.97 13.35 2.27
CA CYS A 36 -3.96 12.63 1.46
C CYS A 36 -3.51 11.20 1.17
N ALA A 37 -2.23 11.01 0.86
CA ALA A 37 -1.64 9.70 0.62
C ALA A 37 -1.67 8.83 1.88
N LEU A 38 -1.42 9.41 3.06
CA LEU A 38 -1.42 8.68 4.33
C LEU A 38 -2.82 8.25 4.74
N PHE A 39 -3.82 9.10 4.52
CA PHE A 39 -5.22 8.72 4.68
C PHE A 39 -5.52 7.52 3.80
N VAL A 40 -5.20 7.56 2.50
CA VAL A 40 -5.43 6.44 1.57
C VAL A 40 -4.76 5.15 2.08
N CYS A 41 -3.51 5.20 2.53
CA CYS A 41 -2.83 4.04 3.12
C CYS A 41 -3.58 3.51 4.35
N LYS A 42 -4.04 4.38 5.25
CA LYS A 42 -4.83 3.99 6.43
C LYS A 42 -6.17 3.38 6.05
N TYR A 43 -6.86 3.93 5.06
CA TYR A 43 -8.10 3.37 4.54
C TYR A 43 -7.88 1.93 4.08
N MET A 44 -6.86 1.69 3.26
CA MET A 44 -6.55 0.36 2.74
C MET A 44 -6.15 -0.61 3.85
N GLU A 45 -5.37 -0.17 4.84
CA GLU A 45 -5.01 -0.98 6.01
C GLU A 45 -6.26 -1.43 6.81
N CYS A 46 -7.20 -0.51 7.06
CA CYS A 46 -8.44 -0.83 7.77
C CYS A 46 -9.32 -1.79 6.95
N LEU A 47 -9.43 -1.58 5.63
CA LEU A 47 -10.21 -2.44 4.74
C LEU A 47 -9.62 -3.85 4.59
N ALA A 48 -8.29 -3.97 4.61
CA ALA A 48 -7.60 -5.26 4.55
C ALA A 48 -7.73 -6.05 5.86
N ASN A 49 -7.87 -5.35 7.00
CA ASN A 49 -7.96 -5.98 8.31
C ASN A 49 -9.39 -6.36 8.67
N LYS A 50 -9.72 -7.65 8.51
CA LYS A 50 -11.04 -8.22 8.83
C LYS A 50 -11.48 -8.04 10.29
N ASN A 51 -10.56 -7.70 11.20
CA ASN A 51 -10.85 -7.49 12.63
C ASN A 51 -11.13 -6.02 12.98
N VAL A 52 -10.97 -5.10 12.03
CA VAL A 52 -11.20 -3.67 12.25
C VAL A 52 -12.61 -3.32 11.78
N ILE A 53 -13.40 -2.71 12.67
CA ILE A 53 -14.73 -2.21 12.35
C ILE A 53 -14.62 -0.73 12.00
N GLY A 54 -15.03 -0.38 10.78
CA GLY A 54 -15.02 1.01 10.31
C GLY A 54 -13.60 1.54 10.09
N LEU A 55 -13.41 2.82 10.41
CA LEU A 55 -12.18 3.56 10.12
C LEU A 55 -11.72 4.27 11.42
N PRO A 56 -11.12 3.55 12.37
CA PRO A 56 -10.81 4.05 13.70
C PRO A 56 -9.52 4.87 13.73
N PHE A 57 -9.42 5.89 12.87
CA PHE A 57 -8.28 6.79 12.82
C PHE A 57 -8.73 8.23 12.53
N SER A 58 -7.81 9.17 12.69
CA SER A 58 -8.04 10.60 12.58
C SER A 58 -6.82 11.32 12.01
N GLN A 59 -6.95 12.62 11.74
CA GLN A 59 -5.84 13.49 11.37
C GLN A 59 -4.70 13.47 12.41
N ALA A 60 -5.00 13.29 13.70
CA ALA A 60 -3.99 13.25 14.76
C ALA A 60 -3.03 12.05 14.64
N ASP A 61 -3.43 11.00 13.91
CA ASP A 61 -2.61 9.79 13.72
C ASP A 61 -1.56 9.95 12.61
N MET A 62 -1.66 11.01 11.79
CA MET A 62 -0.84 11.16 10.58
C MET A 62 0.65 11.37 10.88
N ASP A 63 0.98 12.04 11.98
CA ASP A 63 2.39 12.26 12.36
C ASP A 63 3.10 10.95 12.72
N LEU A 64 2.43 10.09 13.50
CA LEU A 64 2.95 8.76 13.82
C LEU A 64 3.03 7.89 12.56
N MET A 65 2.02 8.00 11.69
CA MET A 65 1.98 7.29 10.40
C MET A 65 3.14 7.65 9.48
N ARG A 66 3.49 8.95 9.36
CA ARG A 66 4.66 9.40 8.60
C ARG A 66 5.93 8.70 9.06
N GLY A 67 6.18 8.70 10.37
CA GLY A 67 7.36 8.05 10.95
C GLY A 67 7.39 6.54 10.68
N LYS A 68 6.25 5.86 10.84
CA LYS A 68 6.14 4.41 10.57
C LYS A 68 6.39 4.09 9.10
N LEU A 69 5.78 4.83 8.18
CA LEU A 69 5.93 4.60 6.75
C LEU A 69 7.37 4.85 6.29
N ALA A 70 7.99 5.95 6.76
CA ALA A 70 9.40 6.23 6.47
C ALA A 70 10.32 5.11 6.98
N SER A 71 10.10 4.65 8.22
CA SER A 71 10.88 3.54 8.81
C SER A 71 10.73 2.24 8.00
N ALA A 72 9.50 1.89 7.61
CA ALA A 72 9.23 0.69 6.81
C ALA A 72 9.94 0.74 5.44
N ILE A 73 9.89 1.89 4.75
CA ILE A 73 10.58 2.07 3.46
C ILE A 73 12.10 1.94 3.64
N ILE A 74 12.66 2.54 4.69
CA ILE A 74 14.11 2.45 4.96
C ILE A 74 14.52 1.00 5.24
N GLN A 75 13.73 0.25 6.01
CA GLN A 75 13.99 -1.15 6.30
C GLN A 75 13.96 -2.01 5.04
N GLU A 76 12.96 -1.82 4.18
CA GLU A 76 12.84 -2.55 2.91
C GLU A 76 14.05 -2.30 2.01
N VAL A 77 14.40 -1.02 1.80
CA VAL A 77 15.55 -0.63 0.96
C VAL A 77 16.86 -1.18 1.50
N ASN A 78 17.04 -1.21 2.83
CA ASN A 78 18.25 -1.78 3.42
C ASN A 78 18.29 -3.30 3.29
N GLY A 79 17.15 -4.00 3.45
CA GLY A 79 17.05 -5.43 3.22
C GLY A 79 17.32 -5.83 1.76
N GLU A 80 16.82 -5.06 0.80
CA GLU A 80 17.12 -5.28 -0.62
C GLU A 80 18.61 -5.11 -0.94
N LYS A 81 19.26 -4.09 -0.36
CA LYS A 81 20.70 -3.88 -0.53
C LYS A 81 21.52 -5.05 0.02
N GLU A 82 21.16 -5.54 1.20
CA GLU A 82 21.83 -6.68 1.83
C GLU A 82 21.67 -7.97 0.99
N ASN A 83 20.46 -8.23 0.50
CA ASN A 83 20.20 -9.37 -0.37
C ASN A 83 20.97 -9.29 -1.70
N ARG A 84 21.11 -8.09 -2.26
CA ARG A 84 21.89 -7.86 -3.47
C ARG A 84 23.39 -8.06 -3.23
N SER A 85 23.95 -7.53 -2.14
CA SER A 85 25.36 -7.74 -1.79
C SER A 85 25.68 -9.20 -1.53
N ASN A 86 24.77 -9.92 -0.85
CA ASN A 86 24.92 -11.35 -0.60
C ASN A 86 24.86 -12.17 -1.91
N GLY A 87 24.00 -11.76 -2.85
CA GLY A 87 23.93 -12.35 -4.20
C GLY A 87 25.22 -12.14 -4.99
N GLU A 88 25.78 -10.93 -4.99
CA GLU A 88 27.05 -10.62 -5.68
C GLU A 88 28.23 -11.40 -5.09
N ALA A 89 28.35 -11.47 -3.76
CA ALA A 89 29.39 -12.25 -3.09
C ALA A 89 29.30 -13.76 -3.39
N ALA A 90 28.08 -14.30 -3.46
CA ALA A 90 27.85 -15.69 -3.83
C ALA A 90 28.26 -15.98 -5.29
N VAL A 91 27.99 -15.04 -6.21
CA VAL A 91 28.41 -15.17 -7.62
C VAL A 91 29.93 -15.12 -7.76
N GLU A 92 30.63 -14.21 -7.08
CA GLU A 92 32.10 -14.15 -7.08
C GLU A 92 32.73 -15.44 -6.54
N THR A 93 32.14 -16.02 -5.49
CA THR A 93 32.61 -17.30 -4.92
C THR A 93 32.43 -18.45 -5.91
N ILE A 94 31.31 -18.51 -6.64
CA ILE A 94 31.07 -19.55 -7.65
C ILE A 94 32.04 -19.40 -8.83
N VAL A 95 32.26 -18.18 -9.33
CA VAL A 95 33.19 -17.91 -10.44
C VAL A 95 34.62 -18.34 -10.06
N SER A 96 35.08 -17.97 -8.86
CA SER A 96 36.42 -18.34 -8.40
C SER A 96 36.61 -19.85 -8.20
N LEU A 97 35.58 -20.59 -7.77
CA LEU A 97 35.62 -22.06 -7.69
C LEU A 97 35.58 -22.75 -9.06
N SER A 98 35.08 -22.08 -10.09
CA SER A 98 34.97 -22.62 -11.46
C SER A 98 36.28 -22.53 -12.23
N ASP A 99 37.16 -21.58 -11.88
CA ASP A 99 38.47 -21.39 -12.50
C ASP A 99 39.57 -22.29 -11.91
N GLU A 100 39.28 -23.01 -10.81
CA GLU A 100 40.20 -23.95 -10.14
C GLU A 100 39.92 -25.44 -10.48
N ALA A 101 38.91 -25.74 -11.31
CA ALA A 101 38.50 -27.09 -11.73
C ALA A 101 38.94 -27.42 -13.16
#